data_AF-A0A0D8BDD3-F1
#
_entry.id   AF-A0A0D8BDD3-F1
#
_cell.length_a   1.000
_cell.length_b   1.000
_cell.length_c   1.000
_cell.angle_alpha   90.00
_cell.angle_beta   90.00
_cell.angle_gamma   90.00
#
_symmetry.space_group_name_H-M   'P 1'
#
loop_
_entity.id
_entity.type
_entity.pdbx_description
1 polymer ?
#
loop_
_entity_poly.entity_id
_entity_poly.type
_entity_poly.pdbx_seq_one_letter_code
_entity_poly.pdbx_strand_id
1 'polypeptide(L)'
;MEDAPRGLRESLKRVAVTLKEADIPFALGGSYACWARGGPEPVHDVDFMLREEDVPRAVEVLAAAGLRPVDPPEDWLTKVFDGEVLVDLIHHPVGRAVTPEMLERSSEMSVDSVRMPVLDATDWFEMTLLALEERYCDLARVLPMIRAMREQVDWDQVRRSTAASPFAEAALLVATRLNLIPPVDAAPVAARPGEIVASGGGIARSGAARRGGTKGGTAEGGKTEGRAPEGIGLRVGKKEDGREPAGQVDLGGKLDLAEADEYLAGELHERLAEDPRVAELGLEVAVADGCILVEGEVATDDRRRAVADVLAEAVPGRLVRNEVTVIGRATAADGTTKVETIS
;
A
#
# COMPACT_ATOMS: atom_id res chain seq x y z
N MET A 1 -9.94 -1.05 21.89
CA MET A 1 -8.81 -1.90 21.44
C MET A 1 -9.46 -3.11 20.84
N GLU A 2 -10.03 -2.89 19.66
CA GLU A 2 -10.55 -3.93 18.79
C GLU A 2 -9.51 -4.19 17.70
N ASP A 3 -9.59 -5.36 17.10
CA ASP A 3 -8.43 -6.01 16.51
C ASP A 3 -8.30 -5.70 15.03
N ALA A 4 -7.16 -5.09 14.64
CA ALA A 4 -6.55 -5.47 13.37
C ALA A 4 -6.29 -6.99 13.43
N PRO A 5 -6.57 -7.78 12.35
CA PRO A 5 -6.74 -9.23 12.47
C PRO A 5 -5.60 -9.90 13.22
N ARG A 6 -5.93 -10.44 14.40
CA ARG A 6 -5.03 -10.51 15.58
C ARG A 6 -3.84 -11.47 15.48
N GLY A 7 -3.60 -12.03 14.28
CA GLY A 7 -2.49 -12.90 13.94
C GLY A 7 -1.65 -12.46 12.74
N LEU A 8 -2.09 -11.54 11.86
CA LEU A 8 -1.42 -11.26 10.58
C LEU A 8 0.09 -10.99 10.72
N ARG A 9 0.47 -10.06 11.60
CA ARG A 9 1.87 -9.75 11.89
C ARG A 9 2.63 -10.95 12.48
N GLU A 10 1.99 -11.77 13.32
CA GLU A 10 2.63 -12.96 13.91
C GLU A 10 2.84 -14.07 12.87
N SER A 11 1.86 -14.31 11.99
CA SER A 11 1.95 -15.25 10.88
C SER A 11 3.01 -14.82 9.87
N LEU A 12 3.08 -13.52 9.53
CA LEU A 12 4.16 -12.93 8.74
C LEU A 12 5.53 -13.23 9.36
N LYS A 13 5.71 -12.94 10.65
CA LYS A 13 6.97 -13.19 11.35
C LYS A 13 7.33 -14.68 11.37
N ARG A 14 6.36 -15.56 11.62
CA ARG A 14 6.54 -17.02 11.65
C ARG A 14 6.95 -17.56 10.28
N VAL A 15 6.24 -17.20 9.22
CA VAL A 15 6.54 -17.65 7.84
C VAL A 15 7.91 -17.14 7.40
N ALA A 16 8.20 -15.85 7.60
CA ALA A 16 9.51 -15.28 7.26
C ALA A 16 10.66 -15.93 8.04
N VAL A 17 10.46 -16.31 9.32
CA VAL A 17 11.45 -17.07 10.09
C VAL A 17 11.59 -18.50 9.55
N THR A 18 10.50 -19.23 9.31
CA THR A 18 10.54 -20.61 8.79
C THR A 18 11.22 -20.71 7.43
N LEU A 19 10.92 -19.79 6.50
CA LEU A 19 11.56 -19.76 5.18
C LEU A 19 13.07 -19.45 5.29
N LYS A 20 13.48 -18.58 6.23
CA LYS A 20 14.89 -18.28 6.49
C LYS A 20 15.63 -19.44 7.15
N GLU A 21 15.04 -20.10 8.14
CA GLU A 21 15.64 -21.26 8.81
C GLU A 21 15.78 -22.48 7.87
N ALA A 22 15.02 -22.50 6.78
CA ALA A 22 15.12 -23.47 5.70
C ALA A 22 16.09 -23.08 4.56
N ASP A 23 16.74 -21.92 4.59
CA ASP A 23 17.51 -21.38 3.45
C ASP A 23 16.68 -21.42 2.14
N ILE A 24 15.48 -20.83 2.16
CA ILE A 24 14.61 -20.67 0.98
C ILE A 24 14.65 -19.21 0.50
N PRO A 25 14.92 -18.93 -0.79
CA PRO A 25 14.82 -17.59 -1.33
C PRO A 25 13.37 -17.08 -1.36
N PHE A 26 13.12 -15.90 -0.81
CA PHE A 26 11.84 -15.20 -0.92
C PHE A 26 12.03 -13.67 -0.83
N ALA A 27 10.95 -12.93 -1.06
CA ALA A 27 10.80 -11.55 -0.62
C ALA A 27 9.41 -11.32 -0.04
N LEU A 28 9.28 -10.55 1.04
CA LEU A 28 7.97 -10.06 1.51
C LEU A 28 7.35 -9.19 0.40
N GLY A 29 6.11 -9.49 0.04
CA GLY A 29 5.40 -8.89 -1.09
C GLY A 29 4.23 -7.98 -0.69
N GLY A 30 3.42 -7.64 -1.70
CA GLY A 30 2.11 -6.98 -1.61
C GLY A 30 1.94 -5.96 -0.47
N SER A 31 0.87 -6.07 0.28
CA SER A 31 0.41 -4.99 1.15
C SER A 31 1.40 -4.71 2.30
N TYR A 32 2.01 -5.76 2.85
CA TYR A 32 3.03 -5.68 3.90
C TYR A 32 4.39 -5.12 3.41
N ALA A 33 4.78 -5.33 2.15
CA ALA A 33 5.98 -4.70 1.58
C ALA A 33 5.81 -3.18 1.43
N CYS A 34 4.60 -2.71 1.10
CA CYS A 34 4.27 -1.29 1.07
C CYS A 34 4.43 -0.65 2.46
N TRP A 35 3.83 -1.27 3.48
CA TRP A 35 3.94 -0.83 4.89
C TRP A 35 5.38 -0.79 5.39
N ALA A 36 6.17 -1.84 5.13
CA ALA A 36 7.59 -1.90 5.46
C ALA A 36 8.40 -0.74 4.85
N ARG A 37 7.95 -0.21 3.69
CA ARG A 37 8.53 0.93 2.97
C ARG A 37 7.90 2.28 3.32
N GLY A 38 7.01 2.34 4.33
CA GLY A 38 6.39 3.56 4.84
C GLY A 38 4.97 3.84 4.32
N GLY A 39 4.34 2.88 3.64
CA GLY A 39 2.92 2.92 3.25
C GLY A 39 1.94 2.71 4.41
N PRO A 40 0.62 2.69 4.12
CA PRO A 40 -0.42 2.39 5.12
C PRO A 40 -0.28 0.98 5.69
N GLU A 41 -0.84 0.72 6.88
CA GLU A 41 -0.84 -0.63 7.47
C GLU A 41 -1.89 -1.53 6.78
N PRO A 42 -1.55 -2.79 6.44
CA PRO A 42 -2.49 -3.71 5.81
C PRO A 42 -3.44 -4.37 6.82
N VAL A 43 -4.63 -4.73 6.30
CA VAL A 43 -5.71 -5.36 7.08
C VAL A 43 -6.16 -6.71 6.52
N HIS A 44 -5.64 -7.14 5.35
CA HIS A 44 -6.13 -8.31 4.62
C HIS A 44 -5.29 -9.58 4.91
N ASP A 45 -4.18 -9.74 4.22
CA ASP A 45 -3.41 -10.98 4.02
C ASP A 45 -1.89 -10.75 4.17
N VAL A 46 -1.09 -11.79 3.90
CA VAL A 46 0.38 -11.72 3.92
C VAL A 46 0.96 -12.35 2.66
N ASP A 47 1.57 -11.54 1.80
CA ASP A 47 2.22 -12.00 0.57
C ASP A 47 3.71 -12.35 0.79
N PHE A 48 4.14 -13.48 0.22
CA PHE A 48 5.56 -13.76 -0.04
C PHE A 48 5.77 -14.11 -1.51
N MET A 49 6.76 -13.47 -2.14
CA MET A 49 7.22 -13.77 -3.50
C MET A 49 8.28 -14.88 -3.43
N LEU A 50 8.04 -16.01 -4.10
CA LEU A 50 8.96 -17.15 -4.20
C LEU A 50 9.11 -17.60 -5.65
N ARG A 51 10.25 -18.19 -6.00
CA ARG A 51 10.43 -18.83 -7.31
C ARG A 51 9.60 -20.12 -7.33
N GLU A 52 8.95 -20.42 -8.46
CA GLU A 52 8.08 -21.61 -8.61
C GLU A 52 8.78 -22.92 -8.21
N GLU A 53 10.07 -23.06 -8.53
CA GLU A 53 10.89 -24.22 -8.15
C GLU A 53 11.12 -24.38 -6.63
N ASP A 54 11.01 -23.30 -5.84
CA ASP A 54 11.15 -23.31 -4.39
C ASP A 54 9.81 -23.58 -3.67
N VAL A 55 8.67 -23.34 -4.33
CA VAL A 55 7.32 -23.41 -3.73
C VAL A 55 7.01 -24.78 -3.09
N PRO A 56 7.28 -25.95 -3.71
CA PRO A 56 7.02 -27.24 -3.07
C PRO A 56 7.80 -27.44 -1.77
N ARG A 57 9.04 -26.92 -1.72
CA ARG A 57 9.91 -26.98 -0.54
C ARG A 57 9.44 -26.01 0.55
N ALA A 58 8.97 -24.82 0.15
CA ALA A 58 8.36 -23.85 1.06
C ALA A 58 7.10 -24.43 1.74
N VAL A 59 6.22 -25.04 0.96
CA VAL A 59 5.02 -25.74 1.47
C VAL A 59 5.39 -26.87 2.42
N GLU A 60 6.42 -27.68 2.12
CA GLU A 60 6.89 -28.75 3.01
C GLU A 60 7.36 -28.21 4.37
N VAL A 61 8.22 -27.19 4.40
CA VAL A 61 8.75 -26.66 5.67
C VAL A 61 7.70 -25.88 6.47
N LEU A 62 6.77 -25.19 5.81
CA LEU A 62 5.67 -24.49 6.48
C LEU A 62 4.65 -25.48 7.04
N ALA A 63 4.37 -26.59 6.35
CA ALA A 63 3.57 -27.70 6.89
C ALA A 63 4.27 -28.35 8.10
N ALA A 64 5.58 -28.57 8.04
CA ALA A 64 6.36 -29.09 9.17
C ALA A 64 6.39 -28.12 10.37
N ALA A 65 6.34 -26.80 10.11
CA ALA A 65 6.16 -25.76 11.13
C ALA A 65 4.71 -25.61 11.64
N GLY A 66 3.78 -26.44 11.16
CA GLY A 66 2.39 -26.52 11.63
C GLY A 66 1.40 -25.57 10.98
N LEU A 67 1.75 -24.96 9.84
CA LEU A 67 0.77 -24.29 8.98
C LEU A 67 0.00 -25.33 8.15
N ARG A 68 -1.18 -24.96 7.62
CA ARG A 68 -2.00 -25.84 6.77
C ARG A 68 -1.87 -25.43 5.30
N PRO A 69 -1.23 -26.22 4.43
CA PRO A 69 -1.28 -25.98 2.98
C PRO A 69 -2.70 -26.06 2.44
N VAL A 70 -2.99 -25.24 1.42
CA VAL A 70 -4.19 -25.29 0.61
C VAL A 70 -3.76 -25.23 -0.86
N ASP A 71 -4.26 -26.16 -1.65
CA ASP A 71 -4.06 -26.24 -3.10
C ASP A 71 -5.16 -25.41 -3.77
N PRO A 72 -4.86 -24.21 -4.33
CA PRO A 72 -5.86 -23.32 -4.90
C PRO A 72 -6.07 -23.62 -6.39
N PRO A 73 -7.22 -23.26 -6.99
CA PRO A 73 -7.43 -23.35 -8.43
C PRO A 73 -6.62 -22.33 -9.27
N GLU A 74 -5.80 -21.48 -8.65
CA GLU A 74 -5.03 -20.43 -9.30
C GLU A 74 -3.58 -20.85 -9.65
N ASP A 75 -3.25 -20.93 -10.94
CA ASP A 75 -1.90 -21.31 -11.47
C ASP A 75 -0.74 -20.32 -11.15
N TRP A 76 -0.93 -19.33 -10.27
CA TRP A 76 0.02 -18.23 -10.03
C TRP A 76 0.51 -18.08 -8.58
N LEU A 77 -0.09 -18.82 -7.65
CA LEU A 77 0.31 -18.90 -6.24
C LEU A 77 -0.01 -20.27 -5.65
N THR A 78 0.48 -20.54 -4.45
CA THR A 78 -0.14 -21.50 -3.53
C THR A 78 -0.41 -20.83 -2.19
N LYS A 79 -1.28 -21.39 -1.35
CA LYS A 79 -1.72 -20.74 -0.11
C LYS A 79 -1.42 -21.60 1.11
N VAL A 80 -1.06 -20.98 2.23
CA VAL A 80 -0.94 -21.65 3.53
C VAL A 80 -1.74 -20.88 4.58
N PHE A 81 -2.34 -21.59 5.52
CA PHE A 81 -3.01 -20.99 6.67
C PHE A 81 -2.18 -21.16 7.95
N ASP A 82 -2.05 -20.08 8.72
CA ASP A 82 -1.68 -20.17 10.13
C ASP A 82 -2.91 -19.90 11.02
N GLY A 83 -3.49 -20.97 11.57
CA GLY A 83 -4.81 -20.91 12.18
C GLY A 83 -5.86 -20.52 11.14
N GLU A 84 -6.38 -19.29 11.25
CA GLU A 84 -7.33 -18.67 10.31
C GLU A 84 -6.68 -17.61 9.40
N VAL A 85 -5.41 -17.24 9.64
CA VAL A 85 -4.70 -16.26 8.81
C VAL A 85 -4.25 -16.90 7.50
N LEU A 86 -4.64 -16.31 6.38
CA LEU A 86 -4.16 -16.68 5.04
C LEU A 86 -2.79 -16.06 4.76
N VAL A 87 -1.91 -16.83 4.13
CA VAL A 87 -0.60 -16.40 3.65
C VAL A 87 -0.38 -16.94 2.23
N ASP A 88 -0.10 -16.05 1.29
CA ASP A 88 0.00 -16.37 -0.13
C ASP A 88 1.46 -16.46 -0.57
N LEU A 89 1.80 -17.59 -1.20
CA LEU A 89 3.13 -17.93 -1.71
C LEU A 89 3.11 -17.75 -3.23
N ILE A 90 3.36 -16.52 -3.65
CA ILE A 90 3.15 -16.03 -5.01
C ILE A 90 4.38 -16.33 -5.88
N HIS A 91 4.18 -16.98 -7.03
CA HIS A 91 5.26 -17.33 -7.96
C HIS A 91 5.10 -16.81 -9.39
N HIS A 92 3.88 -16.40 -9.80
CA HIS A 92 3.63 -15.70 -11.06
C HIS A 92 2.86 -14.36 -10.87
N PRO A 93 3.38 -13.38 -10.09
CA PRO A 93 2.72 -12.08 -9.94
C PRO A 93 2.48 -11.42 -11.30
N VAL A 94 1.25 -10.93 -11.52
CA VAL A 94 0.78 -10.35 -12.80
C VAL A 94 1.14 -11.18 -14.05
N GLY A 95 1.15 -12.51 -13.91
CA GLY A 95 1.45 -13.45 -15.00
C GLY A 95 2.93 -13.52 -15.39
N ARG A 96 3.85 -13.06 -14.55
CA ARG A 96 5.31 -13.10 -14.76
C ARG A 96 5.98 -13.86 -13.64
N ALA A 97 6.89 -14.80 -13.95
CA ALA A 97 7.57 -15.59 -12.94
C ALA A 97 8.44 -14.72 -12.00
N VAL A 98 8.44 -15.03 -10.70
CA VAL A 98 9.41 -14.49 -9.74
C VAL A 98 10.80 -15.01 -10.11
N THR A 99 11.70 -14.11 -10.53
CA THR A 99 13.05 -14.48 -10.98
C THR A 99 14.09 -14.32 -9.85
N PRO A 100 15.25 -14.99 -9.92
CA PRO A 100 16.35 -14.76 -8.98
C PRO A 100 16.74 -13.28 -8.88
N GLU A 101 16.80 -12.56 -10.00
CA GLU A 101 17.19 -11.16 -10.07
C GLU A 101 16.16 -10.24 -9.38
N MET A 102 14.89 -10.62 -9.32
CA MET A 102 13.85 -9.91 -8.57
C MET A 102 14.04 -10.07 -7.05
N LEU A 103 14.38 -11.28 -6.61
CA LEU A 103 14.71 -11.53 -5.21
C LEU A 103 16.04 -10.85 -4.82
N GLU A 104 17.05 -10.83 -5.69
CA GLU A 104 18.32 -10.13 -5.47
C GLU A 104 18.19 -8.60 -5.36
N ARG A 105 17.17 -7.99 -5.98
CA ARG A 105 16.85 -6.56 -5.80
C ARG A 105 16.18 -6.24 -4.46
N SER A 106 15.67 -7.25 -3.75
CA SER A 106 14.89 -7.05 -2.54
C SER A 106 15.74 -6.47 -1.41
N SER A 107 15.18 -5.50 -0.68
CA SER A 107 15.87 -4.77 0.37
C SER A 107 15.77 -5.51 1.70
N GLU A 108 16.90 -5.79 2.34
CA GLU A 108 16.95 -6.39 3.68
C GLU A 108 16.49 -5.34 4.72
N MET A 109 15.27 -5.49 5.24
CA MET A 109 14.57 -4.51 6.09
C MET A 109 14.11 -5.14 7.42
N SER A 110 13.60 -4.33 8.35
CA SER A 110 13.09 -4.78 9.66
C SER A 110 11.59 -4.60 9.72
N VAL A 111 10.84 -5.69 9.59
CA VAL A 111 9.36 -5.70 9.57
C VAL A 111 8.86 -6.32 10.87
N ASP A 112 8.13 -5.55 11.67
CA ASP A 112 7.65 -5.92 13.01
C ASP A 112 8.75 -6.57 13.91
N SER A 113 9.96 -6.00 13.86
CA SER A 113 11.20 -6.47 14.52
C SER A 113 11.89 -7.71 13.93
N VAL A 114 11.36 -8.33 12.88
CA VAL A 114 12.04 -9.42 12.15
C VAL A 114 12.77 -8.87 10.92
N ARG A 115 14.04 -9.26 10.76
CA ARG A 115 14.87 -8.93 9.60
C ARG A 115 14.54 -9.86 8.42
N MET A 116 14.18 -9.32 7.26
CA MET A 116 13.84 -10.10 6.07
C MET A 116 14.03 -9.29 4.77
N PRO A 117 14.19 -9.96 3.60
CA PRO A 117 14.09 -9.32 2.30
C PRO A 117 12.66 -8.82 2.04
N VAL A 118 12.54 -7.58 1.58
CA VAL A 118 11.28 -6.92 1.18
C VAL A 118 11.40 -6.52 -0.29
N LEU A 119 10.41 -6.86 -1.11
CA LEU A 119 10.38 -6.63 -2.56
C LEU A 119 10.78 -5.18 -2.90
N ASP A 120 11.51 -4.97 -4.01
CA ASP A 120 11.91 -3.63 -4.42
C ASP A 120 10.70 -2.70 -4.63
N ALA A 121 10.85 -1.43 -4.31
CA ALA A 121 9.77 -0.45 -4.45
C ALA A 121 9.34 -0.26 -5.93
N THR A 122 10.27 -0.43 -6.88
CA THR A 122 10.00 -0.35 -8.32
C THR A 122 9.20 -1.57 -8.77
N ASP A 123 9.72 -2.78 -8.50
CA ASP A 123 9.04 -4.04 -8.83
C ASP A 123 7.63 -4.12 -8.22
N TRP A 124 7.49 -3.62 -6.99
CA TRP A 124 6.21 -3.50 -6.31
C TRP A 124 5.21 -2.64 -7.10
N PHE A 125 5.60 -1.43 -7.54
CA PHE A 125 4.71 -0.60 -8.37
C PHE A 125 4.45 -1.17 -9.76
N GLU A 126 5.39 -1.93 -10.35
CA GLU A 126 5.10 -2.64 -11.60
C GLU A 126 3.95 -3.63 -11.41
N MET A 127 4.00 -4.45 -10.35
CA MET A 127 2.95 -5.41 -10.04
C MET A 127 1.63 -4.70 -9.72
N THR A 128 1.63 -3.74 -8.79
CA THR A 128 0.41 -3.03 -8.37
C THR A 128 -0.28 -2.30 -9.52
N LEU A 129 0.46 -1.69 -10.44
CA LEU A 129 -0.13 -0.97 -11.58
C LEU A 129 -0.50 -1.89 -12.77
N LEU A 130 0.12 -3.07 -12.89
CA LEU A 130 -0.29 -4.09 -13.86
C LEU A 130 -1.48 -4.93 -13.38
N ALA A 131 -1.75 -4.96 -12.07
CA ALA A 131 -2.93 -5.59 -11.49
C ALA A 131 -4.23 -4.76 -11.63
N LEU A 132 -4.14 -3.49 -12.07
CA LEU A 132 -5.31 -2.64 -12.28
C LEU A 132 -6.07 -3.06 -13.55
N GLU A 133 -7.35 -3.38 -13.41
CA GLU A 133 -8.25 -3.76 -14.52
C GLU A 133 -9.63 -3.09 -14.42
N GLU A 134 -10.52 -3.35 -15.40
CA GLU A 134 -11.85 -2.72 -15.51
C GLU A 134 -12.72 -2.88 -14.25
N ARG A 135 -12.55 -3.97 -13.51
CA ARG A 135 -13.29 -4.27 -12.27
C ARG A 135 -12.57 -3.77 -11.01
N TYR A 136 -11.26 -3.57 -11.09
CA TYR A 136 -10.37 -3.30 -9.96
C TYR A 136 -9.40 -2.17 -10.32
N CYS A 137 -9.91 -0.94 -10.38
CA CYS A 137 -9.12 0.26 -10.69
C CYS A 137 -9.35 1.37 -9.66
N ASP A 138 -9.03 1.09 -8.39
CA ASP A 138 -9.12 2.10 -7.33
C ASP A 138 -7.85 2.96 -7.22
N LEU A 139 -7.94 4.22 -7.66
CA LEU A 139 -6.87 5.21 -7.49
C LEU A 139 -6.80 5.79 -6.07
N ALA A 140 -7.85 5.67 -5.25
CA ALA A 140 -7.84 6.12 -3.86
C ALA A 140 -6.92 5.24 -2.99
N ARG A 141 -6.88 3.92 -3.19
CA ARG A 141 -5.85 3.03 -2.61
C ARG A 141 -4.45 3.32 -3.17
N VAL A 142 -4.29 3.52 -4.48
CA VAL A 142 -2.96 3.67 -5.13
C VAL A 142 -2.25 5.00 -4.81
N LEU A 143 -2.96 6.14 -4.78
CA LEU A 143 -2.32 7.46 -4.64
C LEU A 143 -1.62 7.70 -3.27
N PRO A 144 -2.13 7.23 -2.11
CA PRO A 144 -1.41 7.24 -0.84
C PRO A 144 -0.13 6.38 -0.88
N MET A 145 -0.18 5.21 -1.50
CA MET A 145 0.97 4.31 -1.65
C MET A 145 2.07 4.98 -2.50
N ILE A 146 1.69 5.61 -3.63
CA ILE A 146 2.59 6.46 -4.42
C ILE A 146 3.19 7.56 -3.55
N ARG A 147 2.36 8.31 -2.79
CA ARG A 147 2.83 9.41 -1.93
C ARG A 147 3.87 8.93 -0.90
N ALA A 148 3.68 7.76 -0.31
CA ALA A 148 4.59 7.19 0.69
C ALA A 148 5.93 6.77 0.07
N MET A 149 5.90 5.99 -1.01
CA MET A 149 7.08 5.29 -1.54
C MET A 149 7.85 6.06 -2.64
N ARG A 150 7.30 7.16 -3.20
CA ARG A 150 7.83 7.87 -4.39
C ARG A 150 9.34 8.14 -4.48
N GLU A 151 10.05 8.30 -3.37
CA GLU A 151 11.51 8.59 -3.36
C GLU A 151 12.36 7.31 -3.49
N GLN A 152 11.74 6.12 -3.50
CA GLN A 152 12.38 4.80 -3.55
C GLN A 152 12.29 4.12 -4.93
N VAL A 153 11.62 4.74 -5.91
CA VAL A 153 11.08 4.07 -7.12
C VAL A 153 11.76 4.59 -8.39
N ASP A 154 12.24 3.71 -9.29
CA ASP A 154 12.55 4.13 -10.68
C ASP A 154 11.23 4.33 -11.45
N TRP A 155 10.70 5.54 -11.36
CA TRP A 155 9.49 5.96 -12.03
C TRP A 155 9.55 5.84 -13.56
N ASP A 156 10.74 5.90 -14.16
CA ASP A 156 10.93 5.68 -15.59
C ASP A 156 10.98 4.19 -15.93
N GLN A 157 11.43 3.31 -15.04
CA GLN A 157 11.28 1.86 -15.21
C GLN A 157 9.80 1.49 -15.20
N VAL A 158 9.05 1.91 -14.18
CA VAL A 158 7.59 1.69 -14.09
C VAL A 158 6.89 2.16 -15.38
N ARG A 159 7.21 3.37 -15.87
CA ARG A 159 6.67 3.88 -17.16
C ARG A 159 6.97 2.97 -18.35
N ARG A 160 8.15 2.34 -18.41
CA ARG A 160 8.55 1.43 -19.51
C ARG A 160 7.85 0.07 -19.42
N SER A 161 7.74 -0.49 -18.23
CA SER A 161 7.23 -1.85 -17.98
C SER A 161 5.71 -1.94 -17.92
N THR A 162 5.02 -0.86 -17.52
CA THR A 162 3.55 -0.77 -17.49
C THR A 162 2.95 -0.10 -18.73
N ALA A 163 3.75 0.27 -19.74
CA ALA A 163 3.36 1.06 -20.92
C ALA A 163 2.19 0.50 -21.76
N ALA A 164 1.83 -0.77 -21.56
CA ALA A 164 0.71 -1.42 -22.25
C ALA A 164 -0.62 -1.40 -21.46
N SER A 165 -0.61 -0.98 -20.18
CA SER A 165 -1.82 -0.88 -19.35
C SER A 165 -2.37 0.55 -19.37
N PRO A 166 -3.60 0.78 -19.88
CA PRO A 166 -4.23 2.10 -19.85
C PRO A 166 -4.60 2.53 -18.42
N PHE A 167 -4.82 1.58 -17.50
CA PHE A 167 -5.06 1.87 -16.09
C PHE A 167 -3.78 2.36 -15.39
N ALA A 168 -2.63 1.76 -15.70
CA ALA A 168 -1.33 2.27 -15.26
C ALA A 168 -1.02 3.66 -15.85
N GLU A 169 -1.29 3.88 -17.14
CA GLU A 169 -1.15 5.21 -17.76
C GLU A 169 -2.01 6.25 -17.03
N ALA A 170 -3.27 5.94 -16.74
CA ALA A 170 -4.17 6.83 -16.00
C ALA A 170 -3.67 7.14 -14.58
N ALA A 171 -3.24 6.11 -13.83
CA ALA A 171 -2.70 6.28 -12.48
C ALA A 171 -1.44 7.16 -12.47
N LEU A 172 -0.48 6.90 -13.38
CA LEU A 172 0.76 7.67 -13.51
C LEU A 172 0.50 9.10 -14.01
N LEU A 173 -0.47 9.30 -14.90
CA LEU A 173 -0.90 10.62 -15.35
C LEU A 173 -1.49 11.43 -14.20
N VAL A 174 -2.40 10.86 -13.40
CA VAL A 174 -3.00 11.54 -12.24
C VAL A 174 -1.93 11.86 -11.20
N ALA A 175 -1.09 10.90 -10.83
CA ALA A 175 0.01 11.11 -9.89
C ALA A 175 0.99 12.21 -10.36
N THR A 176 1.30 12.27 -11.66
CA THR A 176 2.12 13.33 -12.26
C THR A 176 1.43 14.68 -12.17
N ARG A 177 0.13 14.77 -12.49
CA ARG A 177 -0.65 16.02 -12.44
C ARG A 177 -0.84 16.56 -11.02
N LEU A 178 -0.87 15.67 -10.04
CA LEU A 178 -0.87 16.00 -8.61
C LEU A 178 0.53 16.31 -8.05
N ASN A 179 1.59 16.23 -8.87
CA ASN A 179 2.99 16.41 -8.49
C ASN A 179 3.47 15.42 -7.41
N LEU A 180 2.92 14.20 -7.40
CA LEU A 180 3.36 13.11 -6.51
C LEU A 180 4.60 12.39 -7.04
N ILE A 181 4.81 12.42 -8.35
CA ILE A 181 5.92 11.76 -9.05
C ILE A 181 6.47 12.70 -10.14
N PRO A 182 7.74 12.54 -10.58
CA PRO A 182 8.30 13.37 -11.64
C PRO A 182 7.47 13.29 -12.94
N PRO A 183 7.35 14.40 -13.70
CA PRO A 183 6.87 14.31 -15.07
C PRO A 183 7.84 13.45 -15.90
N VAL A 184 7.33 12.82 -16.96
CA VAL A 184 8.19 12.24 -18.00
C VAL A 184 9.13 13.35 -18.49
N ASP A 185 10.43 13.06 -18.51
CA ASP A 185 11.45 14.08 -18.75
C ASP A 185 11.29 14.65 -20.16
N ALA A 186 10.77 15.88 -20.24
CA ALA A 186 10.35 16.47 -21.49
C ALA A 186 11.58 16.95 -22.26
N ALA A 187 11.92 16.22 -23.34
CA ALA A 187 12.79 16.75 -24.39
C ALA A 187 12.32 18.18 -24.71
N PRO A 188 13.20 19.19 -24.56
CA PRO A 188 12.81 20.51 -24.06
C PRO A 188 11.70 21.12 -24.91
N VAL A 189 10.54 21.33 -24.28
CA VAL A 189 9.30 21.72 -24.97
C VAL A 189 9.54 23.01 -25.74
N ALA A 190 9.68 22.88 -27.06
CA ALA A 190 9.80 24.02 -27.95
C ALA A 190 8.59 24.93 -27.71
N ALA A 191 8.86 26.18 -27.31
CA ALA A 191 7.84 27.09 -26.80
C ALA A 191 6.65 27.16 -27.77
N ARG A 192 5.44 26.93 -27.25
CA ARG A 192 4.22 26.92 -28.06
C ARG A 192 4.11 28.24 -28.82
N PRO A 193 4.03 28.25 -30.16
CA PRO A 193 3.92 29.49 -30.93
C PRO A 193 2.51 30.07 -30.77
N GLY A 194 2.26 30.78 -29.66
CA GLY A 194 0.92 31.20 -29.28
C GLY A 194 0.77 32.16 -28.10
N GLU A 195 1.84 32.60 -27.41
CA GLU A 195 1.72 33.71 -26.46
C GLU A 195 1.88 35.06 -27.17
N ILE A 196 0.81 35.88 -27.12
CA ILE A 196 0.81 37.25 -27.64
C ILE A 196 1.52 38.14 -26.61
N VAL A 197 2.78 38.47 -26.88
CA VAL A 197 3.56 39.40 -26.05
C VAL A 197 2.89 40.79 -26.08
N ALA A 198 2.32 41.20 -24.95
CA ALA A 198 1.74 42.53 -24.79
C ALA A 198 2.86 43.59 -24.90
N SER A 199 2.76 44.47 -25.90
CA SER A 199 3.82 45.40 -26.31
C SER A 199 3.94 46.64 -25.42
N GLY A 200 4.40 46.44 -24.18
CA GLY A 200 4.77 47.51 -23.25
C GLY A 200 6.06 48.23 -23.69
N GLY A 201 5.94 49.29 -24.49
CA GLY A 201 7.08 50.06 -24.99
C GLY A 201 7.83 50.83 -23.89
N GLY A 202 9.06 50.44 -23.58
CA GLY A 202 9.96 51.10 -22.62
C GLY A 202 11.34 51.37 -23.23
N ILE A 203 11.76 52.63 -23.28
CA ILE A 203 12.95 53.08 -24.03
C ILE A 203 14.25 52.61 -23.35
N ALA A 204 15.17 52.06 -24.15
CA ALA A 204 16.45 51.54 -23.69
C ALA A 204 17.44 52.62 -23.20
N ARG A 205 18.35 52.22 -22.30
CA ARG A 205 19.68 52.83 -22.16
C ARG A 205 20.76 51.76 -22.10
N SER A 206 21.90 52.04 -22.71
CA SER A 206 23.03 51.13 -22.86
C SER A 206 24.06 51.28 -21.75
N GLY A 207 24.68 50.16 -21.38
CA GLY A 207 25.90 50.06 -20.57
C GLY A 207 26.67 48.85 -21.05
N ALA A 208 27.99 48.94 -21.24
CA ALA A 208 28.76 47.97 -22.00
C ALA A 208 30.03 47.50 -21.28
N ALA A 209 30.67 46.46 -21.87
CA ALA A 209 32.00 45.93 -21.56
C ALA A 209 32.11 44.98 -20.34
N ARG A 210 33.03 44.00 -20.28
CA ARG A 210 33.88 43.33 -21.30
C ARG A 210 34.41 41.98 -20.75
N ARG A 211 35.00 41.18 -21.66
CA ARG A 211 35.98 40.07 -21.52
C ARG A 211 36.68 39.88 -20.13
N GLY A 212 37.06 38.68 -19.69
CA GLY A 212 36.95 37.32 -20.29
C GLY A 212 38.21 36.45 -20.11
N GLY A 213 38.07 35.12 -20.28
CA GLY A 213 39.14 34.10 -20.29
C GLY A 213 39.66 33.65 -18.90
N THR A 214 40.49 32.60 -18.74
CA THR A 214 40.71 31.33 -19.50
C THR A 214 41.72 30.43 -18.75
N LYS A 215 41.44 29.12 -18.64
CA LYS A 215 42.38 27.97 -18.50
C LYS A 215 43.35 27.86 -17.29
N GLY A 216 43.43 26.63 -16.75
CA GLY A 216 44.64 26.03 -16.13
C GLY A 216 44.71 26.12 -14.60
N GLY A 217 45.14 25.08 -13.87
CA GLY A 217 45.54 23.74 -14.32
C GLY A 217 45.93 22.78 -13.17
N THR A 218 46.46 21.62 -13.55
CA THR A 218 47.12 20.58 -12.73
C THR A 218 48.26 21.12 -11.84
N ALA A 219 48.75 20.47 -10.77
CA ALA A 219 48.73 19.03 -10.44
C ALA A 219 48.93 18.74 -8.92
N GLU A 220 48.76 17.46 -8.56
CA GLU A 220 49.56 16.63 -7.61
C GLU A 220 50.07 17.14 -6.24
N GLY A 221 49.95 16.24 -5.24
CA GLY A 221 51.14 15.76 -4.50
C GLY A 221 51.27 16.16 -3.03
N GLY A 222 51.17 15.18 -2.11
CA GLY A 222 51.54 15.37 -0.70
C GLY A 222 51.02 14.31 0.27
N LYS A 223 51.77 13.22 0.47
CA LYS A 223 51.60 12.33 1.64
C LYS A 223 52.51 12.81 2.78
N THR A 224 52.03 12.73 4.03
CA THR A 224 52.84 12.33 5.20
C THR A 224 51.95 11.88 6.36
N GLU A 225 52.47 11.01 7.23
CA GLU A 225 51.80 10.53 8.46
C GLU A 225 51.99 11.52 9.63
N GLY A 226 51.31 11.33 10.78
CA GLY A 226 51.53 12.25 11.92
C GLY A 226 50.71 12.13 13.20
N ARG A 227 50.49 10.92 13.74
CA ARG A 227 50.33 10.57 15.18
C ARG A 227 49.86 11.66 16.20
N ALA A 228 48.76 11.40 16.89
CA ALA A 228 48.27 12.18 18.05
C ALA A 228 49.07 11.94 19.36
N PRO A 229 48.88 12.80 20.38
CA PRO A 229 49.09 12.47 21.78
C PRO A 229 47.85 12.64 22.69
N GLU A 230 48.00 12.08 23.89
CA GLU A 230 47.17 12.09 25.11
C GLU A 230 46.66 13.49 25.58
N GLY A 231 45.69 13.63 26.49
CA GLY A 231 44.90 12.62 27.24
C GLY A 231 44.79 12.90 28.75
N ILE A 232 43.73 13.59 29.20
CA ILE A 232 43.39 13.89 30.62
C ILE A 232 41.86 14.00 30.72
N GLY A 233 41.13 13.52 31.75
CA GLY A 233 41.50 12.73 32.93
C GLY A 233 40.24 12.36 33.78
N LEU A 234 40.35 11.35 34.65
CA LEU A 234 39.22 10.71 35.35
C LEU A 234 38.82 11.41 36.67
N ARG A 235 37.51 11.48 36.97
CA ARG A 235 36.95 11.53 38.35
C ARG A 235 35.64 10.74 38.48
N VAL A 236 35.37 10.24 39.70
CA VAL A 236 34.25 9.33 40.06
C VAL A 236 33.51 9.88 41.28
N GLY A 237 32.19 9.64 41.41
CA GLY A 237 31.41 10.06 42.59
C GLY A 237 30.05 9.33 42.77
N LYS A 238 29.67 9.09 44.03
CA LYS A 238 28.41 8.54 44.59
C LYS A 238 28.25 9.09 46.03
N LYS A 239 27.19 8.91 46.83
CA LYS A 239 26.00 8.02 46.92
C LYS A 239 24.82 8.85 47.51
N GLU A 240 23.52 8.52 47.48
CA GLU A 240 22.63 7.64 46.69
C GLU A 240 21.15 8.02 47.08
N ASP A 241 20.14 7.23 46.70
CA ASP A 241 18.74 7.21 47.20
C ASP A 241 17.80 8.44 47.05
N GLY A 242 16.58 8.15 46.53
CA GLY A 242 15.39 9.01 46.52
C GLY A 242 14.24 8.32 45.77
N ARG A 243 13.07 8.15 46.40
CA ARG A 243 12.03 7.18 45.96
C ARG A 243 10.65 7.81 45.70
N GLU A 244 10.16 7.66 44.45
CA GLU A 244 8.75 7.74 44.00
C GLU A 244 8.00 9.10 44.20
N PRO A 245 6.83 9.33 43.55
CA PRO A 245 6.00 8.42 42.74
C PRO A 245 5.79 8.82 41.27
N ALA A 246 5.09 7.95 40.53
CA ALA A 246 4.69 8.13 39.14
C ALA A 246 3.45 9.02 38.97
N GLY A 247 3.27 9.55 37.75
CA GLY A 247 2.05 10.21 37.31
C GLY A 247 2.10 10.57 35.82
N GLN A 248 0.96 10.41 35.13
CA GLN A 248 0.71 10.88 33.76
C GLN A 248 1.55 10.26 32.63
N VAL A 249 1.20 9.02 32.25
CA VAL A 249 1.28 8.60 30.83
C VAL A 249 0.15 9.26 30.05
N ASP A 250 0.45 9.77 28.85
CA ASP A 250 -0.53 10.44 28.00
C ASP A 250 -1.31 9.44 27.16
N LEU A 251 -2.56 9.16 27.55
CA LEU A 251 -3.51 8.34 26.80
C LEU A 251 -4.23 9.18 25.73
N GLY A 252 -3.44 9.92 24.93
CA GLY A 252 -3.91 10.84 23.89
C GLY A 252 -4.14 10.22 22.51
N GLY A 253 -3.89 8.91 22.36
CA GLY A 253 -4.03 8.17 21.10
C GLY A 253 -5.49 7.95 20.68
N LYS A 254 -6.16 9.01 20.22
CA LYS A 254 -7.33 8.86 19.34
C LYS A 254 -6.85 8.30 18.00
N LEU A 255 -7.18 7.04 17.72
CA LEU A 255 -7.38 6.61 16.34
C LEU A 255 -8.46 7.52 15.73
N ASP A 256 -8.29 7.94 14.48
CA ASP A 256 -9.35 8.70 13.84
C ASP A 256 -10.51 7.75 13.52
N LEU A 257 -11.68 8.03 14.11
CA LEU A 257 -12.86 7.20 13.93
C LEU A 257 -13.33 7.26 12.47
N ALA A 258 -13.09 8.37 11.77
CA ALA A 258 -13.39 8.49 10.35
C ALA A 258 -12.51 7.56 9.49
N GLU A 259 -11.22 7.43 9.79
CA GLU A 259 -10.31 6.53 9.05
C GLU A 259 -10.73 5.06 9.26
N ALA A 260 -11.06 4.66 10.48
CA ALA A 260 -11.53 3.31 10.79
C ALA A 260 -12.90 2.99 10.16
N ASP A 261 -13.83 3.96 10.13
CA ASP A 261 -15.14 3.79 9.48
C ASP A 261 -15.02 3.81 7.93
N GLU A 262 -14.09 4.58 7.34
CA GLU A 262 -13.76 4.53 5.90
C GLU A 262 -13.17 3.17 5.48
N TYR A 263 -12.25 2.60 6.27
CA TYR A 263 -11.73 1.25 6.03
C TYR A 263 -12.83 0.19 6.09
N LEU A 264 -13.71 0.25 7.08
CA LEU A 264 -14.83 -0.69 7.21
C LEU A 264 -15.87 -0.52 6.08
N ALA A 265 -16.10 0.70 5.59
CA ALA A 265 -16.96 0.93 4.43
C ALA A 265 -16.42 0.22 3.17
N GLY A 266 -15.10 0.24 2.97
CA GLY A 266 -14.43 -0.48 1.88
C GLY A 266 -14.60 -2.00 1.97
N GLU A 267 -14.34 -2.60 3.14
CA GLU A 267 -14.52 -4.04 3.39
C GLU A 267 -15.97 -4.49 3.13
N LEU A 268 -16.94 -3.71 3.60
CA LEU A 268 -18.36 -4.02 3.41
C LEU A 268 -18.84 -3.83 1.96
N HIS A 269 -18.27 -2.89 1.21
CA HIS A 269 -18.51 -2.73 -0.23
C HIS A 269 -17.95 -3.92 -1.02
N GLU A 270 -16.70 -4.30 -0.78
CA GLU A 270 -16.04 -5.47 -1.37
C GLU A 270 -16.86 -6.75 -1.08
N ARG A 271 -17.29 -6.93 0.18
CA ARG A 271 -18.14 -8.05 0.59
C ARG A 271 -19.50 -8.12 -0.12
N LEU A 272 -20.13 -6.98 -0.41
CA LEU A 272 -21.39 -6.91 -1.16
C LEU A 272 -21.19 -7.14 -2.68
N ALA A 273 -20.04 -6.74 -3.22
CA ALA A 273 -19.67 -7.00 -4.61
C ALA A 273 -19.39 -8.49 -4.87
N GLU A 274 -18.79 -9.20 -3.91
CA GLU A 274 -18.44 -10.62 -4.05
C GLU A 274 -19.56 -11.61 -3.66
N ASP A 275 -20.45 -11.27 -2.71
CA ASP A 275 -21.45 -12.24 -2.24
C ASP A 275 -22.44 -12.63 -3.37
N PRO A 276 -22.57 -13.93 -3.73
CA PRO A 276 -23.43 -14.36 -4.84
C PRO A 276 -24.92 -14.04 -4.70
N ARG A 277 -25.40 -13.68 -3.51
CA ARG A 277 -26.79 -13.23 -3.26
C ARG A 277 -27.01 -11.78 -3.68
N VAL A 278 -25.95 -10.97 -3.70
CA VAL A 278 -25.95 -9.56 -4.10
C VAL A 278 -25.27 -9.45 -5.47
N ALA A 279 -23.93 -9.41 -5.51
CA ALA A 279 -23.12 -9.30 -6.73
C ALA A 279 -23.54 -8.11 -7.62
N GLU A 280 -23.53 -6.90 -7.03
CA GLU A 280 -23.88 -5.61 -7.66
C GLU A 280 -22.82 -4.56 -7.30
N LEU A 281 -22.07 -4.06 -8.28
CA LEU A 281 -21.00 -3.06 -8.09
C LEU A 281 -21.52 -1.62 -7.89
N GLY A 282 -22.83 -1.40 -8.05
CA GLY A 282 -23.50 -0.09 -7.96
C GLY A 282 -24.02 0.25 -6.56
N LEU A 283 -23.44 -0.34 -5.51
CA LEU A 283 -23.83 -0.12 -4.11
C LEU A 283 -22.78 0.72 -3.38
N GLU A 284 -23.13 1.94 -3.02
CA GLU A 284 -22.26 2.79 -2.19
C GLU A 284 -22.48 2.45 -0.71
N VAL A 285 -21.39 2.18 0.01
CA VAL A 285 -21.40 1.91 1.46
C VAL A 285 -20.70 3.05 2.17
N ALA A 286 -21.31 3.53 3.25
CA ALA A 286 -20.70 4.49 4.17
C ALA A 286 -20.92 4.04 5.61
N VAL A 287 -19.91 4.21 6.46
CA VAL A 287 -20.03 3.99 7.91
C VAL A 287 -19.85 5.33 8.62
N ALA A 288 -20.70 5.61 9.60
CA ALA A 288 -20.58 6.78 10.46
C ALA A 288 -21.34 6.55 11.78
N ASP A 289 -20.77 7.00 12.91
CA ASP A 289 -21.37 6.92 14.25
C ASP A 289 -21.83 5.49 14.65
N GLY A 290 -21.17 4.45 14.10
CA GLY A 290 -21.53 3.04 14.31
C GLY A 290 -22.74 2.54 13.51
N CYS A 291 -23.27 3.37 12.60
CA CYS A 291 -24.31 3.02 11.64
C CYS A 291 -23.69 2.76 10.25
N ILE A 292 -24.22 1.77 9.53
CA ILE A 292 -23.84 1.42 8.16
C ILE A 292 -24.97 1.86 7.24
N LEU A 293 -24.69 2.82 6.37
CA LEU A 293 -25.59 3.29 5.32
C LEU A 293 -25.20 2.60 4.01
N VAL A 294 -26.17 2.01 3.32
CA VAL A 294 -25.97 1.48 1.96
C VAL A 294 -27.03 2.03 1.01
N GLU A 295 -26.54 2.70 -0.04
CA GLU A 295 -27.32 3.33 -1.10
C GLU A 295 -27.02 2.66 -2.45
N GLY A 296 -27.84 2.94 -3.47
CA GLY A 296 -27.66 2.43 -4.83
C GLY A 296 -28.90 1.77 -5.42
N GLU A 297 -28.72 1.05 -6.53
CA GLU A 297 -29.78 0.36 -7.26
C GLU A 297 -29.43 -1.11 -7.52
N VAL A 298 -30.41 -2.02 -7.41
CA VAL A 298 -30.25 -3.46 -7.70
C VAL A 298 -31.35 -4.01 -8.60
N ALA A 299 -31.07 -5.12 -9.28
CA ALA A 299 -31.99 -5.70 -10.26
C ALA A 299 -33.27 -6.35 -9.65
N THR A 300 -33.27 -6.75 -8.37
CA THR A 300 -34.41 -7.44 -7.73
C THR A 300 -34.59 -7.08 -6.24
N ASP A 301 -35.82 -7.21 -5.71
CA ASP A 301 -36.07 -7.04 -4.27
C ASP A 301 -35.46 -8.18 -3.43
N ASP A 302 -35.18 -9.35 -4.02
CA ASP A 302 -34.45 -10.43 -3.34
C ASP A 302 -32.98 -10.05 -3.12
N ARG A 303 -32.31 -9.45 -4.12
CA ARG A 303 -30.97 -8.85 -3.97
C ARG A 303 -30.98 -7.76 -2.91
N ARG A 304 -31.98 -6.87 -2.94
CA ARG A 304 -32.15 -5.77 -1.98
C ARG A 304 -32.25 -6.24 -0.52
N ARG A 305 -32.90 -7.39 -0.29
CA ARG A 305 -32.96 -8.04 1.04
C ARG A 305 -31.61 -8.66 1.41
N ALA A 306 -31.00 -9.39 0.49
CA ALA A 306 -29.70 -10.02 0.71
C ALA A 306 -28.60 -9.01 1.12
N VAL A 307 -28.65 -7.76 0.65
CA VAL A 307 -27.75 -6.69 1.14
C VAL A 307 -27.80 -6.56 2.67
N ALA A 308 -28.98 -6.59 3.29
CA ALA A 308 -29.11 -6.50 4.74
C ALA A 308 -28.58 -7.76 5.45
N ASP A 309 -28.86 -8.95 4.90
CA ASP A 309 -28.38 -10.22 5.44
C ASP A 309 -26.84 -10.32 5.40
N VAL A 310 -26.22 -9.96 4.27
CA VAL A 310 -24.75 -9.97 4.06
C VAL A 310 -24.04 -9.03 5.04
N LEU A 311 -24.59 -7.83 5.26
CA LEU A 311 -24.03 -6.85 6.21
C LEU A 311 -24.19 -7.31 7.66
N ALA A 312 -25.34 -7.91 8.01
CA ALA A 312 -25.57 -8.46 9.35
C ALA A 312 -24.69 -9.68 9.66
N GLU A 313 -24.37 -10.49 8.64
CA GLU A 313 -23.39 -11.58 8.73
C GLU A 313 -21.95 -11.06 8.89
N ALA A 314 -21.58 -10.01 8.15
CA ALA A 314 -20.22 -9.44 8.18
C ALA A 314 -19.92 -8.68 9.48
N VAL A 315 -20.86 -7.88 9.98
CA VAL A 315 -20.69 -7.06 11.20
C VAL A 315 -21.89 -7.18 12.16
N PRO A 316 -22.01 -8.32 12.87
CA PRO A 316 -23.12 -8.57 13.79
C PRO A 316 -23.27 -7.48 14.86
N GLY A 317 -24.50 -6.99 15.03
CA GLY A 317 -24.86 -6.03 16.08
C GLY A 317 -24.63 -4.54 15.74
N ARG A 318 -24.11 -4.20 14.55
CA ARG A 318 -24.15 -2.81 14.03
C ARG A 318 -25.53 -2.50 13.43
N LEU A 319 -25.91 -1.23 13.43
CA LEU A 319 -27.17 -0.77 12.81
C LEU A 319 -26.97 -0.61 11.30
N VAL A 320 -27.83 -1.24 10.50
CA VAL A 320 -27.81 -1.16 9.04
C VAL A 320 -29.00 -0.35 8.54
N ARG A 321 -28.73 0.68 7.73
CA ARG A 321 -29.71 1.52 7.03
C ARG A 321 -29.59 1.26 5.52
N ASN A 322 -30.40 0.34 5.04
CA ASN A 322 -30.48 -0.05 3.63
C ASN A 322 -31.47 0.86 2.89
N GLU A 323 -30.96 1.83 2.12
CA GLU A 323 -31.76 2.72 1.26
C GLU A 323 -31.69 2.31 -0.22
N VAL A 324 -31.06 1.15 -0.51
CA VAL A 324 -30.98 0.56 -1.84
C VAL A 324 -32.36 0.44 -2.48
N THR A 325 -32.47 0.82 -3.75
CA THR A 325 -33.72 0.76 -4.52
C THR A 325 -33.69 -0.36 -5.57
N VAL A 326 -34.86 -0.77 -6.07
CA VAL A 326 -34.96 -1.81 -7.12
C VAL A 326 -35.22 -1.15 -8.46
N ILE A 327 -34.37 -1.44 -9.46
CA ILE A 327 -34.51 -0.91 -10.81
C ILE A 327 -35.83 -1.39 -11.43
N GLY A 328 -36.72 -0.45 -11.72
CA GLY A 328 -37.82 -0.70 -12.66
C GLY A 328 -39.17 -1.11 -12.07
N ARG A 329 -39.70 -0.35 -11.09
CA ARG A 329 -41.16 -0.12 -11.09
C ARG A 329 -41.61 1.24 -10.56
N ALA A 330 -41.86 2.16 -11.48
CA ALA A 330 -42.61 3.38 -11.17
C ALA A 330 -44.09 3.07 -10.95
N THR A 331 -44.61 3.24 -9.73
CA THR A 331 -45.78 4.07 -9.39
C THR A 331 -46.21 3.92 -7.93
N ALA A 332 -46.95 4.94 -7.45
CA ALA A 332 -47.58 5.06 -6.13
C ALA A 332 -46.61 5.26 -4.94
N ALA A 333 -46.76 6.41 -4.29
CA ALA A 333 -46.10 6.71 -3.03
C ALA A 333 -46.90 6.14 -1.84
N ASP A 334 -46.20 5.73 -0.79
CA ASP A 334 -46.61 6.09 0.57
C ASP A 334 -45.36 6.34 1.44
N GLY A 335 -45.47 7.23 2.41
CA GLY A 335 -44.35 7.71 3.22
C GLY A 335 -44.22 6.96 4.54
N THR A 336 -43.46 5.87 4.58
CA THR A 336 -43.13 5.16 5.83
C THR A 336 -41.63 4.90 5.99
N THR A 337 -40.95 5.80 6.71
CA THR A 337 -39.58 5.56 7.20
C THR A 337 -39.58 4.41 8.20
N LYS A 338 -39.17 3.21 7.76
CA LYS A 338 -39.14 2.01 8.60
C LYS A 338 -37.70 1.76 9.08
N VAL A 339 -37.38 2.26 10.26
CA VAL A 339 -36.16 1.85 10.99
C VAL A 339 -36.40 0.44 11.51
N GLU A 340 -35.66 -0.54 11.01
CA GLU A 340 -35.69 -1.90 11.52
C GLU A 340 -34.52 -2.10 12.50
N THR A 341 -34.85 -2.37 13.77
CA THR A 341 -33.89 -2.77 14.80
C THR A 341 -33.95 -4.28 14.92
N ILE A 342 -32.86 -4.95 14.53
CA ILE A 342 -32.70 -6.40 14.68
C ILE A 342 -31.95 -6.66 16.01
N SER A 343 -32.19 -7.80 16.64
CA SER A 343 -31.61 -8.25 17.93
C SER A 343 -31.22 -9.72 17.86
#